data_AF-A0A2X2I4J6-F1
#
_entry.id   AF-A0A2X2I4J6-F1
#
_cell.length_a   1.000
_cell.length_b   1.000
_cell.length_c   1.000
_cell.angle_alpha   90.00
_cell.angle_beta   90.00
_cell.angle_gamma   90.00
#
_symmetry.space_group_name_H-M   'P 1'
#
loop_
_entity.id
_entity.type
_entity.pdbx_description
1 polymer ?
#
loop_
_entity_poly.entity_id
_entity_poly.type
_entity_poly.pdbx_seq_one_letter_code
_entity_poly.pdbx_strand_id
1 'polypeptide(L)'
;MFLDISHKPADFIRQHFPMIYEKLLGLGIDLTQEPVPIVPAAHYTCGGVMVDDHGRTDVEGLYAIGEVSYTGLHGANRMASNSLLECLVYGWSAAEDITRRMPYAHGVSTLPPWMKAALRTLTNG
;
A
#
# COMPACT_ATOMS: atom_id res chain seq x y z
N MET A 1 -5.34 8.22 -24.62
CA MET A 1 -4.14 9.08 -24.76
C MET A 1 -2.94 8.18 -24.98
N PHE A 2 -1.77 8.72 -25.29
CA PHE A 2 -0.56 7.94 -25.52
C PHE A 2 0.58 8.41 -24.61
N LEU A 3 1.45 7.49 -24.20
CA LEU A 3 2.71 7.77 -23.54
C LEU A 3 3.86 7.44 -24.51
N ASP A 4 4.74 8.40 -24.78
CA ASP A 4 5.80 8.25 -25.78
C ASP A 4 7.18 8.61 -25.22
N ILE A 5 8.10 7.64 -25.29
CA ILE A 5 9.51 7.82 -24.95
C ILE A 5 10.44 7.44 -26.12
N SER A 6 9.90 7.18 -27.31
CA SER A 6 10.67 6.77 -28.51
C SER A 6 11.71 7.81 -28.97
N HIS A 7 11.56 9.06 -28.52
CA HIS A 7 12.54 10.14 -28.73
C HIS A 7 13.85 9.95 -27.94
N LYS A 8 13.93 8.98 -27.01
CA LYS A 8 15.16 8.62 -26.29
C LYS A 8 15.91 7.48 -27.00
N PRO A 9 17.23 7.37 -26.83
CA PRO A 9 17.99 6.25 -27.40
C PRO A 9 17.48 4.89 -26.89
N ALA A 10 17.42 3.89 -27.77
CA ALA A 10 16.91 2.56 -27.43
C ALA A 10 17.68 1.92 -26.26
N ASP A 11 19.00 2.08 -26.22
CA ASP A 11 19.83 1.54 -25.12
C ASP A 11 19.50 2.21 -23.78
N PHE A 12 19.20 3.51 -23.78
CA PHE A 12 18.75 4.21 -22.57
C PHE A 12 17.44 3.64 -22.05
N ILE A 13 16.46 3.40 -22.94
CA ILE A 13 15.14 2.86 -22.60
C ILE A 13 15.26 1.44 -22.05
N ARG A 14 16.03 0.56 -22.72
CA ARG A 14 16.22 -0.83 -22.29
C ARG A 14 16.96 -0.95 -20.96
N GLN A 15 17.90 -0.04 -20.68
CA GLN A 15 18.64 -0.02 -19.41
C GLN A 15 17.76 0.46 -18.23
N HIS A 16 16.94 1.50 -18.42
CA HIS A 16 16.15 2.09 -17.33
C HIS A 16 14.80 1.40 -17.10
N PHE A 17 14.20 0.82 -18.15
CA PHE A 17 12.86 0.21 -18.11
C PHE A 17 12.83 -1.24 -18.63
N PRO A 18 13.77 -2.12 -18.22
CA PRO A 18 13.90 -3.47 -18.81
C PRO A 18 12.62 -4.30 -18.68
N MET A 19 11.98 -4.28 -17.50
CA MET A 19 10.75 -5.04 -17.23
C MET A 19 9.57 -4.55 -18.07
N ILE A 20 9.42 -3.22 -18.22
CA ILE A 20 8.32 -2.65 -19.02
C ILE A 20 8.54 -2.96 -20.50
N TYR A 21 9.79 -2.82 -20.99
CA TYR A 21 10.16 -3.12 -22.37
C TYR A 21 9.83 -4.57 -22.74
N GLU A 22 10.30 -5.55 -21.95
CA GLU A 22 9.99 -6.97 -22.21
C GLU A 22 8.49 -7.25 -22.23
N LYS A 23 7.76 -6.69 -21.26
CA LYS A 23 6.31 -6.93 -21.15
C LYS A 23 5.54 -6.36 -22.34
N LEU A 24 5.89 -5.16 -22.79
CA LEU A 24 5.26 -4.53 -23.95
C LEU A 24 5.63 -5.24 -25.25
N LEU A 25 6.89 -5.66 -25.39
CA LEU A 25 7.34 -6.38 -26.58
C LEU A 25 6.59 -7.72 -26.74
N GLY A 26 6.33 -8.42 -25.63
CA GLY A 26 5.49 -9.63 -25.62
C GLY A 26 4.02 -9.38 -26.01
N LEU A 27 3.56 -8.13 -25.98
CA LEU A 27 2.25 -7.69 -26.45
C LEU A 27 2.29 -7.08 -27.86
N GLY A 28 3.45 -7.11 -28.52
CA GLY A 28 3.64 -6.59 -29.87
C GLY A 28 3.83 -5.07 -29.94
N ILE A 29 4.23 -4.42 -28.84
CA ILE A 29 4.48 -2.98 -28.76
C ILE A 29 5.96 -2.75 -28.47
N ASP A 30 6.68 -2.08 -29.37
CA ASP A 30 8.07 -1.70 -29.14
C ASP A 30 8.18 -0.30 -28.52
N LEU A 31 8.41 -0.25 -27.19
CA LEU A 31 8.58 1.00 -26.43
C LEU A 31 9.67 1.94 -26.98
N THR A 32 10.60 1.43 -27.79
CA THR A 32 11.66 2.23 -28.41
C THR A 32 11.26 2.86 -29.75
N GLN A 33 10.15 2.44 -30.34
CA GLN A 33 9.74 2.85 -31.69
C GLN A 33 8.35 3.46 -31.76
N GLU A 34 7.44 3.10 -30.86
CA GLU A 34 6.03 3.50 -30.95
C GLU A 34 5.43 3.97 -29.62
N PRO A 35 4.45 4.90 -29.66
CA PRO A 35 3.75 5.38 -28.48
C PRO A 35 2.84 4.29 -27.88
N VAL A 36 2.80 4.18 -26.55
CA VAL A 36 2.00 3.19 -25.83
C VAL A 36 0.61 3.76 -25.50
N PRO A 37 -0.50 3.05 -25.83
CA PRO A 37 -1.83 3.50 -25.48
C PRO A 37 -2.06 3.40 -23.95
N ILE A 38 -2.52 4.50 -23.33
CA ILE A 38 -2.76 4.58 -21.89
C ILE A 38 -4.13 5.19 -21.55
N VAL A 39 -4.62 4.83 -20.38
CA VAL A 39 -5.85 5.34 -19.76
C VAL A 39 -5.63 5.61 -18.27
N PRO A 40 -6.35 6.57 -17.66
CA PRO A 40 -6.38 6.71 -16.21
C PRO A 40 -7.01 5.47 -15.56
N ALA A 41 -6.45 5.04 -14.43
CA ALA A 41 -6.99 3.97 -13.60
C ALA A 41 -6.91 4.36 -12.12
N ALA A 42 -7.86 3.89 -11.31
CA ALA A 42 -7.77 4.02 -9.86
C ALA A 42 -6.53 3.24 -9.37
N HIS A 43 -5.69 3.90 -8.57
CA HIS A 43 -4.36 3.38 -8.23
C HIS A 43 -4.03 3.45 -6.74
N TYR A 44 -4.64 4.36 -5.97
CA TYR A 44 -4.34 4.50 -4.55
C TYR A 44 -5.49 5.15 -3.78
N THR A 45 -5.71 4.67 -2.55
CA THR A 45 -6.65 5.28 -1.61
C THR A 45 -5.91 6.23 -0.65
N CYS A 46 -6.19 7.53 -0.73
CA CYS A 46 -5.60 8.53 0.19
C CYS A 46 -6.34 8.63 1.53
N GLY A 47 -7.59 8.15 1.59
CA GLY A 47 -8.35 8.02 2.82
C GLY A 47 -8.13 6.66 3.48
N GLY A 48 -8.88 6.38 4.55
CA GLY A 48 -8.74 5.13 5.27
C GLY A 48 -9.26 5.27 6.70
N VAL A 49 -8.89 4.33 7.55
CA VAL A 49 -9.17 4.36 8.98
C VAL A 49 -8.32 5.45 9.63
N MET A 50 -8.95 6.39 10.35
CA MET A 50 -8.21 7.43 11.07
C MET A 50 -7.31 6.81 12.14
N VAL A 51 -6.07 7.28 12.21
CA VAL A 51 -5.09 6.79 13.18
C VAL A 51 -4.28 7.91 13.84
N ASP A 52 -3.77 7.64 15.04
CA ASP A 52 -2.75 8.46 15.70
C ASP A 52 -1.32 8.16 15.18
N ASP A 53 -0.30 8.83 15.71
CA ASP A 53 1.11 8.67 15.33
C ASP A 53 1.67 7.24 15.54
N HIS A 54 0.94 6.38 16.25
CA HIS A 54 1.27 4.98 16.50
C HIS A 54 0.42 4.01 15.67
N GLY A 55 -0.42 4.52 14.76
CA GLY A 55 -1.31 3.69 13.96
C GLY A 55 -2.53 3.19 14.73
N ARG A 56 -2.85 3.75 15.91
CA ARG A 56 -4.00 3.31 16.70
C ARG A 56 -5.28 3.90 16.13
N THR A 57 -6.31 3.07 16.06
CA THR A 57 -7.66 3.49 15.71
C THR A 57 -8.43 3.98 16.94
N ASP A 58 -9.66 4.46 16.75
CA ASP A 58 -10.58 4.80 17.84
C ASP A 58 -11.00 3.57 18.68
N VAL A 59 -10.75 2.34 18.17
CA VAL A 59 -11.02 1.09 18.89
C VAL A 59 -9.76 0.62 19.61
N GLU A 60 -9.86 0.43 20.92
CA GLU A 60 -8.73 -0.01 21.74
C GLU A 60 -8.17 -1.36 21.27
N GLY A 61 -6.84 -1.42 21.13
CA GLY A 61 -6.13 -2.62 20.69
C GLY A 61 -6.19 -2.89 19.18
N LEU A 62 -6.91 -2.06 18.41
CA LEU A 62 -6.97 -2.14 16.96
C LEU A 62 -6.06 -1.08 16.31
N TYR A 63 -5.21 -1.54 15.39
CA TYR A 63 -4.27 -0.72 14.64
C TYR A 63 -4.55 -0.79 13.14
N ALA A 64 -4.23 0.27 12.42
CA ALA A 64 -4.25 0.34 10.97
C ALA A 64 -2.98 1.05 10.47
N ILE A 65 -2.30 0.49 9.48
CA ILE A 65 -1.07 1.07 8.90
C ILE A 65 -1.06 0.94 7.38
N GLY A 66 -0.41 1.87 6.69
CA GLY A 66 -0.28 1.86 5.23
C GLY A 66 -1.54 2.33 4.51
N GLU A 67 -1.80 1.83 3.29
CA GLU A 67 -2.90 2.30 2.43
C GLU A 67 -4.31 2.19 3.04
N VAL A 68 -4.51 1.32 4.05
CA VAL A 68 -5.80 1.21 4.74
C VAL A 68 -6.01 2.34 5.77
N SER A 69 -4.96 3.07 6.14
CA SER A 69 -4.98 4.12 7.15
C SER A 69 -5.08 5.52 6.55
N TYR A 70 -5.70 6.43 7.31
CA TYR A 70 -5.61 7.86 7.12
C TYR A 70 -4.76 8.45 8.24
N THR A 71 -3.52 8.80 7.90
CA THR A 71 -2.50 9.37 8.79
C THR A 71 -2.45 10.90 8.74
N GLY A 72 -3.18 11.51 7.80
CA GLY A 72 -3.05 12.93 7.46
C GLY A 72 -1.86 13.27 6.54
N LEU A 73 -0.91 12.34 6.33
CA LEU A 73 0.31 12.58 5.54
C LEU A 73 0.01 12.93 4.07
N HIS A 74 -0.96 12.26 3.45
CA HIS A 74 -1.27 12.45 2.03
C HIS A 74 -2.27 13.58 1.76
N GLY A 75 -2.92 14.13 2.79
CA GLY A 75 -3.94 15.17 2.64
C GLY A 75 -4.95 14.86 1.53
N ALA A 76 -5.11 15.78 0.57
CA ALA A 76 -6.00 15.62 -0.58
C ALA A 76 -5.35 14.99 -1.82
N ASN A 77 -4.02 14.81 -1.84
CA ASN A 77 -3.32 14.19 -2.97
C ASN A 77 -1.97 13.63 -2.53
N ARG A 78 -1.75 12.34 -2.82
CA ARG A 78 -0.50 11.67 -2.50
C ARG A 78 0.64 12.12 -3.44
N MET A 79 1.79 12.45 -2.86
CA MET A 79 3.06 12.52 -3.61
C MET A 79 3.62 11.12 -3.90
N ALA A 80 4.19 10.94 -5.10
CA ALA A 80 4.81 9.69 -5.50
C ALA A 80 5.92 9.27 -4.51
N SER A 81 6.12 7.95 -4.34
CA SER A 81 7.13 7.32 -3.47
C SER A 81 6.93 7.40 -1.94
N ASN A 82 6.00 8.20 -1.42
CA ASN A 82 5.84 8.34 0.05
C ASN A 82 5.09 7.19 0.75
N SER A 83 4.43 6.33 -0.01
CA SER A 83 3.50 5.35 0.55
C SER A 83 4.17 4.08 1.07
N LEU A 84 5.29 3.66 0.47
CA LEU A 84 6.14 2.63 1.08
C LEU A 84 6.79 3.15 2.37
N LEU A 85 7.21 4.41 2.38
CA LEU A 85 7.79 5.04 3.56
C LEU A 85 6.76 5.14 4.69
N GLU A 86 5.52 5.52 4.38
CA GLU A 86 4.42 5.53 5.35
C GLU A 86 4.22 4.16 6.01
N CYS A 87 4.15 3.08 5.22
CA CYS A 87 4.03 1.72 5.74
C CYS A 87 5.18 1.37 6.71
N LEU A 88 6.42 1.75 6.39
CA LEU A 88 7.58 1.45 7.22
C LEU A 88 7.59 2.25 8.53
N VAL A 89 7.32 3.56 8.46
CA VAL A 89 7.32 4.45 9.63
C VAL A 89 6.21 4.07 10.59
N TYR A 90 4.98 3.89 10.09
CA TYR A 90 3.84 3.49 10.93
C TYR A 90 3.98 2.04 11.42
N GLY A 91 4.55 1.14 10.63
CA GLY A 91 4.85 -0.22 11.07
C GLY A 91 5.85 -0.25 12.24
N TRP A 92 6.90 0.59 12.19
CA TRP A 92 7.84 0.75 13.29
C TRP A 92 7.18 1.35 14.54
N SER A 93 6.47 2.48 14.39
CA SER A 93 5.80 3.16 15.50
C SER A 93 4.75 2.28 16.18
N ALA A 94 3.94 1.55 15.40
CA ALA A 94 2.95 0.61 15.92
C ALA A 94 3.61 -0.54 16.68
N ALA A 95 4.72 -1.11 16.16
CA ALA A 95 5.42 -2.19 16.84
C ALA A 95 6.00 -1.77 18.20
N GLU A 96 6.58 -0.56 18.29
CA GLU A 96 7.06 -0.02 19.57
C GLU A 96 5.92 0.14 20.58
N ASP A 97 4.79 0.68 20.14
CA ASP A 97 3.64 0.91 21.00
C ASP A 97 3.00 -0.41 21.48
N ILE A 98 2.78 -1.34 20.57
CA ILE A 98 2.25 -2.69 20.87
C ILE A 98 3.14 -3.36 21.91
N THR A 99 4.46 -3.30 21.75
CA THR A 99 5.42 -3.90 22.69
C THR A 99 5.28 -3.30 24.09
N ARG A 100 5.10 -1.97 24.21
CA ARG A 100 4.91 -1.30 25.51
C ARG A 100 3.55 -1.62 26.14
N ARG A 101 2.51 -1.84 25.33
CA ARG A 101 1.14 -2.09 25.80
C ARG A 101 0.83 -3.56 26.08
N MET A 102 1.54 -4.49 25.45
CA MET A 102 1.31 -5.93 25.59
C MET A 102 1.24 -6.42 27.04
N PRO A 103 2.10 -5.95 27.98
CA PRO A 103 2.00 -6.38 29.38
C PRO A 103 0.70 -5.98 30.09
N TYR A 104 0.01 -4.97 29.58
CA TYR A 104 -1.24 -4.44 30.13
C TYR A 104 -2.47 -4.91 29.34
N ALA A 105 -2.27 -5.69 28.27
CA ALA A 105 -3.36 -6.22 27.48
C ALA A 105 -4.14 -7.25 28.30
N HIS A 106 -5.41 -6.96 28.55
CA HIS A 106 -6.30 -7.91 29.21
C HIS A 106 -6.80 -8.95 28.20
N GLY A 107 -6.69 -10.24 28.56
CA GLY A 107 -7.28 -11.30 27.77
C GLY A 107 -8.80 -11.15 27.71
N VAL A 108 -9.38 -11.25 26.52
CA VAL A 108 -10.83 -11.28 26.36
C VAL A 108 -11.35 -12.60 26.94
N SER A 109 -12.01 -12.53 28.10
CA SER A 109 -12.50 -13.72 28.81
C SER A 109 -13.71 -14.37 28.13
N THR A 110 -14.49 -13.59 27.37
CA THR A 110 -15.65 -14.07 26.62
C THR A 110 -15.82 -13.33 25.30
N LEU A 111 -15.69 -14.03 24.18
CA LEU A 111 -15.96 -13.48 22.86
C LEU A 111 -17.47 -13.47 22.57
N PRO A 112 -18.03 -12.37 22.05
CA PRO A 112 -19.40 -12.33 21.55
C PRO A 112 -19.64 -13.41 20.50
N PRO A 113 -20.85 -14.00 20.41
CA PRO A 113 -21.16 -15.07 19.46
C PRO A 113 -20.83 -14.73 17.99
N TRP A 114 -20.99 -13.47 17.60
CA TRP A 114 -20.71 -13.00 16.23
C TRP A 114 -19.21 -12.91 15.90
N MET A 115 -18.32 -12.73 16.90
CA MET A 115 -16.86 -12.76 16.69
C MET A 115 -16.33 -14.18 16.49
N LYS A 116 -17.00 -15.20 17.04
CA LYS A 116 -16.57 -16.61 16.88
C LYS A 116 -16.67 -17.09 15.43
N ALA A 117 -17.59 -16.52 14.64
CA ALA A 117 -17.74 -16.83 13.22
C ALA A 117 -16.58 -16.29 12.38
N ALA A 118 -16.08 -15.09 12.69
CA ALA A 118 -15.02 -14.41 11.94
C ALA A 118 -13.61 -15.00 12.18
N LEU A 119 -13.35 -15.56 13.35
CA LEU A 119 -12.04 -16.15 13.70
C LEU A 119 -11.80 -17.55 13.10
N ARG A 120 -12.87 -18.31 12.79
CA ARG A 120 -12.75 -19.65 12.18
C ARG A 120 -12.17 -19.62 10.75
N THR A 121 -12.22 -18.47 10.09
CA THR A 121 -11.67 -18.28 8.74
C THR A 121 -10.17 -18.00 8.72
N LEU A 122 -9.52 -17.75 9.87
CA LEU A 122 -8.10 -17.38 9.96
C LEU A 122 -7.18 -18.48 10.53
N THR A 123 -7.73 -19.61 11.00
CA THR A 123 -6.94 -20.71 11.61
C THR A 123 -6.95 -22.02 10.82
N ASN A 124 -7.45 -22.01 9.58
CA ASN A 124 -7.43 -23.17 8.67
C ASN A 124 -6.53 -22.89 7.45
N GLY A 125 -5.27 -22.56 7.71
CA GLY A 125 -4.18 -22.49 6.73
C GLY A 125 -2.96 -23.20 7.30
#